data_AF-A0A1F8QR89-F1
#
_entry.id   AF-A0A1F8QR89-F1
#
_cell.length_a   1.000
_cell.length_b   1.000
_cell.length_c   1.000
_cell.angle_alpha   90.00
_cell.angle_beta   90.00
_cell.angle_gamma   90.00
#
_symmetry.space_group_name_H-M   'P 1'
#
loop_
_entity.id
_entity.type
_entity.pdbx_description
1 polymer ?
#
loop_
_entity_poly.entity_id
_entity_poly.type
_entity_poly.pdbx_seq_one_letter_code
_entity_poly.pdbx_strand_id
1 'polypeptide(L)' 'MSDYPTWYEFKKDLERHAGRSLLNEEWLKVKPAAPLPWRESRLRSSLLRLGRLENRKAPQGHSISTN' A
#
# COMPACT_ATOMS: atom_id res chain seq x y z
N MET A 1 10.38 14.42 -11.00
CA MET A 1 9.24 13.50 -11.14
C MET A 1 9.83 12.12 -11.38
N SER A 2 9.55 11.16 -10.50
CA SER A 2 10.02 9.78 -10.69
C SER A 2 9.00 9.01 -11.52
N ASP A 3 9.46 8.46 -12.64
CA ASP A 3 8.72 7.48 -13.44
C ASP A 3 9.23 6.08 -13.11
N TYR A 4 8.30 5.14 -13.00
CA TYR A 4 8.54 3.73 -12.70
C TYR A 4 8.31 2.92 -13.97
N PRO A 5 9.39 2.57 -14.72
CA PRO A 5 9.26 1.79 -15.94
C PRO A 5 8.91 0.33 -15.66
N THR A 6 9.21 -0.16 -14.45
CA THR A 6 8.87 -1.53 -14.03
C THR A 6 7.97 -1.53 -12.79
N TRP A 7 7.14 -2.57 -12.68
CA TRP A 7 6.36 -2.80 -11.47
C TRP A 7 7.25 -3.09 -10.26
N TYR A 8 8.45 -3.65 -10.48
CA TYR A 8 9.39 -4.04 -9.44
C TYR A 8 9.95 -2.83 -8.69
N GLU A 9 10.42 -1.82 -9.42
CA GLU A 9 10.91 -0.56 -8.82
C GLU A 9 9.80 0.15 -8.07
N PHE A 10 8.59 0.16 -8.63
CA PHE A 10 7.42 0.73 -7.95
C PHE A 10 7.10 0.00 -6.64
N LYS A 11 7.10 -1.34 -6.64
CA LYS A 11 6.83 -2.14 -5.44
C LYS A 11 7.91 -1.90 -4.38
N LYS A 12 9.17 -1.85 -4.78
CA LYS A 12 10.31 -1.61 -3.88
C LYS A 12 10.20 -0.25 -3.18
N ASP A 13 9.87 0.81 -3.92
CA ASP A 13 9.65 2.13 -3.33
C ASP A 13 8.41 2.15 -2.44
N LEU A 14 7.34 1.47 -2.85
CA LEU A 14 6.12 1.36 -2.04
C LEU A 14 6.40 0.68 -0.69
N GLU A 15 7.17 -0.41 -0.68
CA GLU A 15 7.61 -1.12 0.53
C GLU A 15 8.54 -0.28 1.39
N ARG A 16 9.47 0.46 0.76
CA ARG A 16 10.35 1.41 1.44
C ARG A 16 9.57 2.50 2.16
N HIS A 17 8.56 3.08 1.52
CA HIS A 17 7.70 4.09 2.11
C HIS A 17 6.74 3.54 3.17
N ALA A 18 6.27 2.30 2.99
CA ALA A 18 5.45 1.62 3.98
C ALA A 18 6.25 1.12 5.20
N GLY A 19 7.58 1.08 5.11
CA GLY A 19 8.45 0.54 6.16
C GLY A 19 8.33 -0.98 6.33
N ARG A 20 7.73 -1.70 5.37
CA ARG A 20 7.55 -3.15 5.41
C ARG A 20 7.39 -3.76 4.03
N SER A 21 7.64 -5.06 3.94
CA SER A 21 7.36 -5.84 2.73
C SER A 21 5.85 -6.02 2.53
N LEU A 22 5.42 -5.97 1.27
CA LEU A 22 4.04 -6.20 0.87
C LEU A 22 3.80 -7.67 0.55
N LEU A 23 2.80 -8.24 1.20
CA LEU A 23 2.29 -9.56 0.86
C LEU A 23 1.64 -9.53 -0.53
N ASN A 24 1.60 -10.66 -1.21
CA ASN A 24 1.04 -10.76 -2.56
C ASN A 24 -0.43 -10.28 -2.62
N GLU A 25 -1.22 -10.61 -1.61
CA GLU A 25 -2.63 -10.19 -1.52
C GLU A 25 -2.79 -8.67 -1.36
N GLU A 26 -1.88 -8.03 -0.62
CA GLU A 26 -1.89 -6.57 -0.44
C GLU A 26 -1.47 -5.88 -1.72
N TRP A 27 -0.42 -6.41 -2.36
CA TRP A 27 0.05 -5.95 -3.67
C TRP A 27 -1.07 -5.96 -4.71
N LEU A 28 -1.85 -7.05 -4.81
CA LEU A 28 -2.97 -7.13 -5.75
C LEU A 28 -4.06 -6.08 -5.52
N LYS A 29 -4.23 -5.58 -4.28
CA LYS A 29 -5.20 -4.55 -3.92
C LYS A 29 -4.69 -3.13 -4.16
N VAL A 30 -3.38 -2.90 -4.02
CA VAL A 30 -2.77 -1.57 -4.11
C VAL A 30 -2.07 -1.28 -5.43
N LYS A 31 -1.75 -2.32 -6.24
CA LYS A 31 -1.10 -2.12 -7.53
C LYS A 31 -1.98 -1.27 -8.46
N PRO A 32 -1.40 -0.30 -9.19
CA PRO A 32 -2.15 0.44 -10.20
C PRO A 32 -2.64 -0.49 -11.32
N ALA A 33 -3.87 -0.26 -11.80
CA ALA A 33 -4.45 -1.03 -12.91
C ALA A 33 -4.04 -0.50 -14.31
N ALA A 34 -3.41 0.68 -14.37
CA ALA A 34 -3.00 1.27 -15.63
C ALA A 34 -1.73 0.62 -16.19
N PRO A 35 -1.48 0.74 -17.51
CA PRO A 35 -0.21 0.34 -18.09
C PRO A 35 0.96 1.15 -17.50
N LEU A 36 2.14 0.56 -17.57
CA LEU A 36 3.42 1.23 -17.28
C LEU A 36 3.75 2.27 -18.37
N PRO A 37 4.61 3.26 -18.10
CA PRO A 37 5.23 3.54 -16.81
C PRO A 37 4.27 4.17 -15.81
N TRP A 38 4.48 3.90 -14.52
CA TRP A 38 3.73 4.55 -13.45
C TRP A 38 4.44 5.78 -12.95
N ARG A 39 3.68 6.77 -12.47
CA ARG A 39 4.22 8.01 -11.91
C ARG A 39 4.18 7.99 -10.39
N GLU A 40 4.97 8.85 -9.76
CA GLU A 40 4.94 9.10 -8.31
C GLU A 40 3.53 9.37 -7.75
N SER A 41 2.64 10.00 -8.51
CA SER A 41 1.24 10.20 -8.10
C SER A 41 0.48 8.89 -7.84
N ARG A 42 0.81 7.83 -8.58
CA ARG A 42 0.27 6.48 -8.37
C ARG A 42 0.89 5.84 -7.13
N LEU A 43 2.17 6.07 -6.84
CA LEU A 43 2.82 5.60 -5.61
C LEU A 43 2.10 6.16 -4.38
N ARG A 44 1.87 7.48 -4.35
CA ARG A 44 1.12 8.15 -3.27
C ARG A 44 -0.29 7.58 -3.12
N SER A 45 -0.97 7.31 -4.24
CA SER A 45 -2.30 6.70 -4.23
C SER A 45 -2.30 5.27 -3.67
N SER A 46 -1.28 4.46 -4.02
CA SER A 46 -1.09 3.11 -3.49
C SER A 46 -0.78 3.11 -2.00
N LEU A 47 0.04 4.06 -1.50
CA LEU A 47 0.30 4.25 -0.06
C LEU A 47 -0.99 4.59 0.71
N LEU A 48 -1.81 5.51 0.19
CA LEU A 48 -3.10 5.86 0.80
C LEU A 48 -4.08 4.68 0.81
N ARG A 49 -4.01 3.77 -0.17
CA ARG A 49 -4.81 2.54 -0.17
C ARG A 49 -4.26 1.53 0.84
N LEU A 50 -2.94 1.41 0.95
CA LEU A 50 -2.29 0.52 1.90
C LEU A 50 -2.63 0.89 3.35
N GLY A 51 -2.50 2.16 3.73
CA GLY A 51 -2.86 2.61 5.08
C GLY A 51 -4.35 2.40 5.42
N ARG A 52 -5.24 2.42 4.41
CA ARG A 52 -6.66 2.06 4.59
C ARG A 52 -6.87 0.56 4.80
N LEU A 53 -6.08 -0.29 4.15
CA LEU A 53 -6.12 -1.74 4.36
C LEU A 53 -5.63 -2.11 5.76
N GLU A 54 -4.62 -1.41 6.26
CA GLU A 54 -4.09 -1.62 7.62
C GLU A 54 -5.08 -1.18 8.69
N ASN A 55 -5.71 -0.02 8.53
CA ASN A 55 -6.79 0.41 9.44
C ASN A 55 -8.00 -0.54 9.46
N ARG A 56 -8.23 -1.30 8.39
CA ARG A 56 -9.26 -2.35 8.35
C ARG A 56 -8.81 -3.67 8.99
N LYS A 57 -7.50 -3.93 9.05
CA LYS A 57 -6.92 -5.11 9.72
C LYS A 57 -6.76 -4.92 11.21
N ALA A 58 -6.64 -3.68 11.70
CA ALA A 58 -6.76 -3.41 13.12
C ALA A 58 -8.16 -3.85 13.57
N PRO A 59 -8.29 -4.85 14.46
CA PRO A 59 -9.57 -5.09 15.10
C PRO A 59 -9.92 -3.80 15.84
N GLN A 60 -11.20 -3.43 15.81
CA GLN A 60 -11.78 -2.67 16.90
C GLN A 60 -11.63 -3.51 18.17
N GLY A 61 -10.42 -3.52 18.74
CA GLY A 61 -10.16 -3.93 20.11
C GLY A 61 -10.66 -2.81 21.01
N HIS A 62 -11.97 -2.61 21.06
CA HIS A 62 -12.57 -2.02 22.25
C HIS A 62 -12.57 -3.14 23.29
N SER A 63 -11.48 -3.20 24.05
CA SER A 63 -11.38 -4.04 25.23
C SER A 63 -12.49 -3.68 26.23
N ILE A 64 -12.98 -4.75 26.84
CA ILE A 64 -14.03 -4.87 27.86
C ILE A 64 -13.66 -4.13 29.16
N SER A 65 -14.63 -3.49 29.83
CA SER A 65 -14.74 -3.27 31.30
C SER A 65 -15.87 -2.27 31.61
N THR A 66 -16.71 -2.33 32.64
CA THR A 66 -17.04 -3.24 33.76
C THR A 66 -18.32 -2.69 34.42
N ASN A 67 -19.00 -3.54 35.21
CA ASN A 67 -20.12 -3.33 36.14
C ASN A 67 -21.55 -3.58 35.61
#